data_AF-A0A7X7ZK53-F1
#
_entry.id   AF-A0A7X7ZK53-F1
#
_cell.length_a   1.000
_cell.length_b   1.000
_cell.length_c   1.000
_cell.angle_alpha   90.00
_cell.angle_beta   90.00
_cell.angle_gamma   90.00
#
_symmetry.space_group_name_H-M   'P 1'
#
loop_
_entity.id
_entity.type
_entity.pdbx_description
1 polymer ?
#
loop_
_entity_poly.entity_id
_entity_poly.type
_entity_poly.pdbx_seq_one_letter_code
_entity_poly.pdbx_strand_id
1 'polypeptide(L)'
;MTIRTMSASVLLCAVLLAVPPVAGAQEKIAENAKAFQAELEGMKGRPVADVLGKFEAWKFEPLAAWVTKDPASKDFKRFNTGKTKFSKKEIEAVFQKAGEYKIAVYGLLVGTETATSGGIDEYGRGVDKDAAYLLQIYTAVRVVFLDGNLVDVRTWPKVESSEVSGGKWRIR
;
A
#
# COMPACT_ATOMS: atom_id res chain seq x y z
N MET A 1 -35.04 -60.44 21.62
CA MET A 1 -33.57 -60.35 21.75
C MET A 1 -32.99 -60.78 20.42
N THR A 2 -32.68 -59.80 19.56
CA THR A 2 -32.04 -60.00 18.25
C THR A 2 -31.21 -58.76 17.96
N ILE A 3 -29.96 -59.00 17.57
CA ILE A 3 -28.83 -58.06 17.53
C ILE A 3 -28.52 -57.69 16.06
N ARG A 4 -27.94 -56.49 15.86
CA ARG A 4 -27.28 -55.94 14.64
C ARG A 4 -28.25 -55.39 13.57
N THR A 5 -28.01 -54.24 12.94
CA THR A 5 -26.74 -53.82 12.31
C THR A 5 -26.73 -52.30 12.08
N MET A 6 -25.55 -51.67 12.23
CA MET A 6 -25.30 -50.27 11.86
C MET A 6 -25.34 -50.08 10.34
N SER A 7 -25.86 -48.93 9.89
CA SER A 7 -25.45 -48.30 8.63
C SER A 7 -25.39 -46.79 8.84
N ALA A 8 -24.16 -46.27 8.91
CA ALA A 8 -23.86 -44.86 8.94
C ALA A 8 -24.01 -44.27 7.53
N SER A 9 -25.00 -43.39 7.35
CA SER A 9 -25.09 -42.56 6.15
C SER A 9 -24.26 -41.30 6.36
N VAL A 10 -23.00 -41.33 5.92
CA VAL A 10 -22.15 -40.14 5.81
C VAL A 10 -22.67 -39.31 4.63
N LEU A 11 -23.46 -38.28 4.94
CA LEU A 11 -23.77 -37.21 4.00
C LEU A 11 -22.47 -36.44 3.70
N LEU A 12 -21.84 -36.75 2.57
CA LEU A 12 -20.73 -35.97 2.04
C LEU A 12 -21.31 -34.69 1.39
N CYS A 13 -21.52 -33.65 2.20
CA CYS A 13 -21.70 -32.30 1.69
C CYS A 13 -20.40 -31.89 0.99
N ALA A 14 -20.38 -32.00 -0.34
CA ALA A 14 -19.39 -31.36 -1.19
C ALA A 14 -19.59 -29.84 -1.08
N VAL A 15 -18.92 -29.23 -0.10
CA VAL A 15 -18.71 -27.79 -0.04
C VAL A 15 -17.73 -27.46 -1.16
N LEU A 16 -18.28 -27.24 -2.36
CA LEU A 16 -17.63 -26.44 -3.39
C LEU A 16 -17.45 -25.04 -2.78
N LEU A 17 -16.28 -24.82 -2.16
CA LEU A 17 -15.79 -23.49 -1.83
C LEU A 17 -15.60 -22.75 -3.15
N ALA A 18 -16.68 -22.12 -3.61
CA ALA A 18 -16.62 -21.06 -4.59
C ALA A 18 -15.80 -19.92 -3.97
N VAL A 19 -14.50 -19.91 -4.24
CA VAL A 19 -13.65 -18.75 -3.99
C VAL A 19 -14.24 -17.63 -4.85
N PRO A 20 -14.77 -16.53 -4.26
CA PRO A 20 -15.30 -15.43 -5.05
C PRO A 20 -14.17 -14.88 -5.93
N PRO A 21 -14.46 -14.46 -7.17
CA PRO A 21 -13.43 -14.03 -8.11
C PRO A 21 -12.72 -12.79 -7.56
N VAL A 22 -11.42 -12.95 -7.30
CA VAL A 22 -10.49 -11.90 -6.83
C VAL A 22 -10.53 -10.65 -7.73
N ALA A 23 -10.96 -10.79 -8.99
CA ALA A 23 -11.14 -9.69 -9.95
C ALA A 23 -12.10 -8.58 -9.44
N GLY A 24 -13.24 -8.94 -8.83
CA GLY A 24 -14.22 -7.95 -8.38
C GLY A 24 -13.79 -7.14 -7.14
N ALA A 25 -12.88 -7.69 -6.33
CA ALA A 25 -12.30 -6.96 -5.21
C ALA A 25 -11.28 -5.91 -5.71
N GLN A 26 -10.49 -6.24 -6.73
CA GLN A 26 -9.46 -5.37 -7.27
C GLN A 26 -10.04 -4.16 -8.02
N GLU A 27 -11.15 -4.35 -8.74
CA GLU A 27 -11.87 -3.25 -9.40
C GLU A 27 -12.41 -2.25 -8.38
N LYS A 28 -13.05 -2.73 -7.30
CA LYS A 28 -13.55 -1.86 -6.22
C LYS A 28 -12.44 -1.09 -5.51
N ILE A 29 -11.29 -1.72 -5.29
CA ILE A 29 -10.11 -1.04 -4.71
C ILE A 29 -9.64 0.10 -5.62
N ALA A 30 -9.58 -0.12 -6.93
CA ALA A 30 -9.18 0.90 -7.89
C ALA A 30 -10.19 2.04 -8.00
N GLU A 31 -11.49 1.74 -7.98
CA GLU A 31 -12.55 2.75 -7.95
C GLU A 31 -12.50 3.61 -6.69
N ASN A 32 -12.34 2.99 -5.52
CA ASN A 32 -12.21 3.70 -4.25
C ASN A 32 -10.97 4.59 -4.22
N ALA A 33 -9.82 4.11 -4.72
CA ALA A 33 -8.60 4.91 -4.82
C ALA A 33 -8.81 6.17 -5.68
N LYS A 34 -9.51 6.05 -6.82
CA LYS A 34 -9.84 7.18 -7.69
C LYS A 34 -10.83 8.15 -7.05
N ALA A 35 -11.89 7.65 -6.41
CA ALA A 35 -12.87 8.48 -5.73
C ALA A 35 -12.21 9.31 -4.62
N PHE A 36 -11.35 8.67 -3.82
CA PHE A 36 -10.60 9.34 -2.78
C PHE A 36 -9.57 10.34 -3.34
N GLN A 37 -8.89 10.01 -4.46
CA GLN A 37 -8.03 10.96 -5.15
C GLN A 37 -8.80 12.22 -5.55
N ALA A 38 -9.97 12.07 -6.16
CA ALA A 38 -10.79 13.20 -6.59
C ALA A 38 -11.25 14.06 -5.39
N GLU A 39 -11.59 13.44 -4.26
CA GLU A 39 -11.94 14.16 -3.03
C GLU A 39 -10.77 15.00 -2.52
N LEU A 40 -9.57 14.41 -2.44
CA LEU A 40 -8.37 15.13 -2.00
C LEU A 40 -7.88 16.18 -3.00
N GLU A 41 -8.03 15.94 -4.30
CA GLU A 41 -7.73 16.95 -5.33
C GLU A 41 -8.63 18.19 -5.19
N GLY A 42 -9.90 18.00 -4.83
CA GLY A 42 -10.82 19.08 -4.47
C GLY A 42 -10.42 19.86 -3.21
N MET A 43 -9.47 19.33 -2.42
CA MET A 43 -8.93 19.97 -1.21
C MET A 43 -7.59 20.66 -1.45
N LYS A 44 -7.09 20.79 -2.68
CA LYS A 44 -5.87 21.57 -2.96
C LYS A 44 -6.00 22.99 -2.40
N GLY A 45 -4.96 23.45 -1.72
CA GLY A 45 -4.92 24.72 -0.99
C GLY A 45 -5.48 24.66 0.43
N ARG A 46 -6.08 23.55 0.87
CA ARG A 46 -6.54 23.37 2.26
C ARG A 46 -5.36 23.09 3.20
N PRO A 47 -5.50 23.46 4.49
CA PRO A 47 -4.47 23.21 5.50
C PRO A 47 -4.35 21.72 5.81
N VAL A 48 -3.18 21.32 6.34
CA VAL A 48 -2.88 19.93 6.76
C VAL A 48 -3.99 19.33 7.63
N ALA A 49 -4.48 20.06 8.63
CA ALA A 49 -5.47 19.53 9.58
C ALA A 49 -6.76 19.05 8.90
N ASP A 50 -7.30 19.83 7.95
CA ASP A 50 -8.51 19.47 7.20
C ASP A 50 -8.29 18.19 6.38
N VAL A 51 -7.11 18.07 5.76
CA VAL A 51 -6.74 16.93 4.92
C VAL A 51 -6.53 15.67 5.77
N LEU A 52 -5.89 15.79 6.93
CA LEU A 52 -5.68 14.65 7.84
C LEU A 52 -7.00 14.05 8.36
N GLY A 53 -8.01 14.88 8.62
CA GLY A 53 -9.34 14.39 9.02
C GLY A 53 -9.98 13.46 7.99
N LYS A 54 -9.64 13.59 6.70
CA LYS A 54 -10.09 12.66 5.65
C LYS A 54 -9.37 11.32 5.72
N PHE A 55 -8.06 11.32 5.96
CA PHE A 55 -7.30 10.08 6.09
C PHE A 55 -7.80 9.24 7.27
N GLU A 56 -8.12 9.87 8.40
CA GLU A 56 -8.70 9.19 9.57
C GLU A 56 -10.07 8.57 9.27
N ALA A 57 -10.97 9.34 8.62
CA ALA A 57 -12.31 8.85 8.26
C ALA A 57 -12.27 7.61 7.36
N TRP A 58 -11.29 7.56 6.46
CA TRP A 58 -11.07 6.45 5.54
C TRP A 58 -10.14 5.35 6.08
N LYS A 59 -9.65 5.48 7.32
CA LYS A 59 -8.74 4.54 7.99
C LYS A 59 -7.41 4.31 7.27
N PHE A 60 -6.89 5.36 6.65
CA PHE A 60 -5.54 5.34 6.13
C PHE A 60 -4.51 5.50 7.26
N GLU A 61 -3.43 4.74 7.16
CA GLU A 61 -2.32 4.77 8.13
C GLU A 61 -1.08 5.43 7.50
N PRO A 62 -0.28 6.18 8.28
CA PRO A 62 0.96 6.76 7.78
C PRO A 62 2.00 5.67 7.52
N LEU A 63 2.47 5.56 6.28
CA LEU A 63 3.52 4.60 5.89
C LEU A 63 4.91 5.23 5.89
N ALA A 64 5.00 6.47 5.40
CA ALA A 64 6.25 7.23 5.35
C ALA A 64 5.96 8.72 5.37
N ALA A 65 6.83 9.51 6.01
CA ALA A 65 6.76 10.96 5.96
C ALA A 65 8.17 11.56 6.03
N TRP A 66 8.39 12.62 5.27
CA TRP A 66 9.64 13.37 5.29
C TRP A 66 9.41 14.81 4.85
N VAL A 67 10.42 15.65 5.12
CA VAL A 67 10.40 17.07 4.79
C VAL A 67 11.57 17.37 3.86
N THR A 68 11.36 18.26 2.90
CA THR A 68 12.42 18.78 2.05
C THR A 68 12.19 20.25 1.72
N LYS A 69 13.28 20.98 1.51
CA LYS A 69 13.27 22.32 0.90
C LYS A 69 13.86 22.31 -0.51
N ASP A 70 14.51 21.21 -0.89
CA ASP A 70 15.24 21.07 -2.13
C ASP A 70 15.09 19.64 -2.68
N PRO A 71 14.41 19.44 -3.83
CA PRO A 71 14.31 18.14 -4.48
C PRO A 71 15.63 17.62 -5.07
N ALA A 72 16.68 18.44 -5.16
CA ALA A 72 18.01 18.01 -5.59
C ALA A 72 18.88 17.45 -4.45
N SER A 73 18.46 17.66 -3.19
CA SER A 73 19.18 17.24 -1.99
C SER A 73 19.40 15.72 -1.93
N LYS A 74 20.49 15.31 -1.27
CA LYS A 74 20.80 13.89 -1.05
C LYS A 74 19.71 13.20 -0.23
N ASP A 75 19.16 13.90 0.75
CA ASP A 75 18.09 13.37 1.61
C ASP A 75 16.80 13.13 0.83
N PHE A 76 16.39 14.08 -0.03
CA PHE A 76 15.24 13.86 -0.90
C PHE A 76 15.45 12.64 -1.79
N LYS A 77 16.62 12.50 -2.42
CA LYS A 77 16.94 11.35 -3.28
C LYS A 77 16.90 10.02 -2.52
N ARG A 78 17.31 10.01 -1.25
CA ARG A 78 17.26 8.82 -0.39
C ARG A 78 15.81 8.35 -0.15
N PHE A 79 14.90 9.28 0.11
CA PHE A 79 13.49 8.97 0.35
C PHE A 79 12.69 8.78 -0.94
N ASN A 80 13.13 9.38 -2.05
CA ASN A 80 12.48 9.30 -3.36
C ASN A 80 12.81 7.99 -4.12
N THR A 81 12.54 6.85 -3.49
CA THR A 81 12.77 5.50 -4.01
C THR A 81 11.47 4.71 -4.05
N GLY A 82 11.48 3.50 -4.63
CA GLY A 82 10.27 2.67 -4.73
C GLY A 82 9.27 3.11 -5.81
N LYS A 83 8.03 2.66 -5.67
CA LYS A 83 6.93 2.80 -6.64
C LYS A 83 6.16 4.11 -6.48
N THR A 84 6.09 4.64 -5.26
CA THR A 84 5.44 5.93 -4.96
C THR A 84 6.37 7.14 -5.08
N LYS A 85 7.55 6.96 -5.70
CA LYS A 85 8.52 8.03 -5.96
C LYS A 85 7.96 9.09 -6.91
N PHE A 86 8.49 10.30 -6.81
CA PHE A 86 8.32 11.35 -7.80
C PHE A 86 9.17 11.03 -9.04
N SER A 87 8.52 11.06 -10.19
CA SER A 87 9.19 11.15 -11.49
C SER A 87 9.81 12.53 -11.70
N LYS A 88 10.73 12.63 -12.66
CA LYS A 88 11.35 13.92 -13.01
C LYS A 88 10.32 15.00 -13.37
N LYS A 89 9.29 14.63 -14.14
CA LYS A 89 8.20 15.54 -14.53
C LYS A 89 7.37 16.02 -13.33
N GLU A 90 7.11 15.14 -12.36
CA GLU A 90 6.42 15.55 -11.13
C GLU A 90 7.26 16.48 -10.29
N ILE A 91 8.57 16.26 -10.21
CA ILE A 91 9.46 17.16 -9.47
C ILE A 91 9.38 18.57 -10.06
N GLU A 92 9.46 18.68 -11.38
CA GLU A 92 9.35 19.95 -12.11
C GLU A 92 7.96 20.61 -11.96
N ALA A 93 6.90 19.83 -11.78
CA ALA A 93 5.53 20.34 -11.61
C ALA A 93 5.21 20.77 -10.17
N VAL A 94 5.64 19.98 -9.18
CA VAL A 94 5.27 20.16 -7.77
C VAL A 94 6.21 21.13 -7.06
N PHE A 95 7.51 21.08 -7.33
CA PHE A 95 8.53 21.83 -6.57
C PHE A 95 8.91 23.17 -7.22
N GLN A 96 7.94 23.86 -7.84
CA GLN A 96 8.18 25.11 -8.56
C GLN A 96 8.40 26.32 -7.65
N LYS A 97 7.84 26.27 -6.43
CA LYS A 97 7.92 27.36 -5.46
C LYS A 97 8.97 27.06 -4.40
N ALA A 98 9.70 28.08 -3.95
CA ALA A 98 10.53 27.95 -2.77
C ALA A 98 9.65 27.84 -1.52
N GLY A 99 10.02 26.97 -0.58
CA GLY A 99 9.30 26.76 0.67
C GLY A 99 9.60 25.40 1.28
N GLU A 100 8.95 25.10 2.40
CA GLU A 100 9.10 23.80 3.04
C GLU A 100 8.02 22.83 2.56
N TYR A 101 8.47 21.76 1.90
CA TYR A 101 7.60 20.69 1.43
C TYR A 101 7.54 19.57 2.46
N LYS A 102 6.34 19.30 2.96
CA LYS A 102 6.05 18.12 3.80
C LYS A 102 5.39 17.07 2.92
N ILE A 103 6.03 15.92 2.82
CA ILE A 103 5.58 14.82 1.97
C ILE A 103 5.23 13.64 2.86
N ALA A 104 4.07 13.05 2.63
CA ALA A 104 3.64 11.86 3.35
C ALA A 104 3.02 10.85 2.37
N VAL A 105 3.26 9.57 2.64
CA VAL A 105 2.58 8.45 2.01
C VAL A 105 1.73 7.76 3.06
N TYR A 106 0.44 7.65 2.76
CA TYR A 106 -0.54 6.94 3.56
C TYR A 106 -0.96 5.66 2.84
N GLY A 107 -1.35 4.65 3.62
CA GLY A 107 -1.78 3.35 3.11
C GLY A 107 -3.09 2.91 3.74
N LEU A 108 -4.00 2.39 2.93
CA LEU A 108 -5.14 1.60 3.37
C LEU A 108 -4.83 0.13 3.07
N LEU A 109 -4.79 -0.72 4.10
CA LEU A 109 -4.52 -2.14 3.93
C LEU A 109 -5.68 -2.80 3.16
N VAL A 110 -5.37 -3.40 2.01
CA VAL A 110 -6.37 -4.06 1.14
C VAL A 110 -6.11 -5.57 0.98
N GLY A 111 -4.98 -6.06 1.47
CA GLY A 111 -4.69 -7.49 1.48
C GLY A 111 -3.33 -7.84 2.08
N THR A 112 -3.09 -9.13 2.23
CA THR A 112 -1.82 -9.69 2.67
C THR A 112 -1.47 -10.89 1.80
N GLU A 113 -0.24 -10.98 1.33
CA GLU A 113 0.32 -12.11 0.59
C GLU A 113 1.48 -12.72 1.40
N THR A 114 1.65 -14.04 1.35
CA THR A 114 2.82 -14.72 1.92
C THR A 114 3.87 -14.93 0.84
N ALA A 115 5.08 -14.44 1.05
CA ALA A 115 6.23 -14.69 0.18
C ALA A 115 7.31 -15.46 0.93
N THR A 116 7.87 -16.48 0.29
CA THR A 116 9.02 -17.24 0.79
C THR A 116 10.26 -16.83 0.01
N SER A 117 11.32 -16.39 0.71
CA SER A 117 12.64 -16.26 0.10
C SER A 117 13.53 -17.42 0.54
N GLY A 118 14.02 -18.18 -0.42
CA GLY A 118 15.05 -19.21 -0.24
C GLY A 118 16.11 -19.08 -1.33
N GLY A 119 17.38 -19.14 -0.97
CA GLY A 119 18.48 -19.24 -1.92
C GLY A 119 18.69 -20.68 -2.34
N ILE A 120 18.86 -20.92 -3.65
CA ILE A 120 19.25 -22.22 -4.20
C ILE A 120 20.72 -22.10 -4.65
N ASP A 121 21.59 -23.03 -4.24
CA ASP A 121 22.97 -23.07 -4.72
C ASP A 121 23.04 -23.55 -6.19
N GLU A 122 24.24 -23.49 -6.75
CA GLU A 122 24.56 -24.00 -8.08
C GLU A 122 24.30 -25.52 -8.25
N TYR A 123 24.04 -26.24 -7.15
CA TYR A 123 23.72 -27.67 -7.13
C TYR A 123 22.24 -27.97 -6.86
N GLY A 124 21.37 -26.95 -6.86
CA GLY A 124 19.94 -27.14 -6.64
C GLY A 124 19.54 -27.39 -5.19
N ARG A 125 20.42 -27.15 -4.21
CA ARG A 125 20.14 -27.32 -2.78
C ARG A 125 19.77 -25.99 -2.16
N GLY A 126 18.78 -26.00 -1.27
CA GLY A 126 18.44 -24.82 -0.47
C GLY A 126 19.58 -24.47 0.48
N VAL A 127 20.09 -23.24 0.40
CA VAL A 127 21.27 -22.77 1.14
C VAL A 127 20.88 -21.95 2.37
N ASP A 128 19.72 -21.28 2.29
CA ASP A 128 19.16 -20.45 3.34
C ASP A 128 17.94 -21.12 3.99
N LYS A 129 17.69 -20.82 5.27
CA LYS A 129 16.39 -21.11 5.88
C LYS A 129 15.33 -20.29 5.15
N ASP A 130 14.33 -20.97 4.57
CA ASP A 130 13.17 -20.32 3.97
C ASP A 130 12.56 -19.33 4.97
N ALA A 131 12.70 -18.05 4.67
CA ALA A 131 12.08 -17.01 5.45
C ALA A 131 10.73 -16.67 4.80
N ALA A 132 9.65 -17.07 5.48
CA ALA A 132 8.31 -16.65 5.12
C ALA A 132 8.09 -15.22 5.65
N TYR A 133 7.80 -14.29 4.75
CA TYR A 133 7.42 -12.93 5.09
C TYR A 133 5.98 -12.67 4.64
N LEU A 134 5.24 -11.97 5.49
CA LEU A 134 3.93 -11.40 5.13
C LEU A 134 4.17 -10.08 4.40
N LEU A 135 3.81 -10.04 3.13
CA LEU A 135 3.71 -8.83 2.32
C LEU A 135 2.33 -8.23 2.52
N GLN A 136 2.30 -6.98 2.99
CA GLN A 136 1.06 -6.22 3.07
C GLN A 136 0.85 -5.44 1.79
N ILE A 137 -0.38 -5.46 1.30
CA ILE A 137 -0.80 -4.78 0.08
C ILE A 137 -1.67 -3.61 0.49
N TYR A 138 -1.28 -2.43 0.04
CA TYR A 138 -1.94 -1.17 0.32
C TYR A 138 -2.51 -0.55 -0.94
N THR A 139 -3.64 0.14 -0.79
CA THR A 139 -3.91 1.32 -1.59
C THR A 139 -3.12 2.47 -0.98
N ALA A 140 -2.19 3.05 -1.74
CA ALA A 140 -1.31 4.10 -1.24
C ALA A 140 -1.72 5.47 -1.78
N VAL A 141 -1.57 6.50 -0.97
CA VAL A 141 -1.75 7.90 -1.36
C VAL A 141 -0.55 8.70 -0.91
N ARG A 142 0.07 9.41 -1.84
CA ARG A 142 1.09 10.41 -1.54
C ARG A 142 0.44 11.78 -1.55
N VAL A 143 0.67 12.54 -0.50
CA VAL A 143 0.28 13.95 -0.39
C VAL A 143 1.51 14.82 -0.19
N VAL A 144 1.44 16.01 -0.74
CA VAL A 144 2.49 17.02 -0.62
C VAL A 144 1.86 18.30 -0.14
N PHE A 145 2.42 18.84 0.93
CA PHE A 145 2.06 20.15 1.46
C PHE A 145 3.22 21.11 1.25
N LEU A 146 2.92 22.33 0.80
CA LEU A 146 3.85 23.44 0.77
C LEU A 146 3.39 24.47 1.81
N ASP A 147 4.27 24.79 2.75
CA ASP A 147 4.01 25.77 3.81
C ASP A 147 2.67 25.51 4.54
N GLY A 148 2.33 24.22 4.72
CA GLY A 148 1.13 23.78 5.43
C GLY A 148 -0.14 23.62 4.59
N ASN A 149 -0.10 23.87 3.27
CA ASN A 149 -1.25 23.73 2.38
C ASN A 149 -1.04 22.63 1.35
N LEU A 150 -2.10 21.86 1.03
CA LEU A 150 -2.03 20.75 0.08
C LEU A 150 -1.77 21.26 -1.34
N VAL A 151 -0.73 20.74 -1.99
CA VAL A 151 -0.35 21.14 -3.36
C VAL A 151 -0.38 19.99 -4.37
N ASP A 152 -0.10 18.76 -3.93
CA ASP A 152 -0.11 17.58 -4.80
C ASP A 152 -0.70 16.37 -4.08
N VAL A 153 -1.39 15.54 -4.86
CA VAL A 153 -1.99 14.28 -4.43
C VAL A 153 -1.78 13.27 -5.54
N ARG A 154 -1.37 12.06 -5.18
CA ARG A 154 -1.30 10.94 -6.12
C ARG A 154 -1.67 9.65 -5.44
N THR A 155 -2.44 8.81 -6.13
CA THR A 155 -2.87 7.51 -5.58
C THR A 155 -2.35 6.34 -6.40
N TRP A 156 -2.19 5.22 -5.72
CA TRP A 156 -1.85 3.94 -6.32
C TRP A 156 -2.77 2.88 -5.72
N PRO A 157 -3.54 2.15 -6.55
CA PRO A 157 -4.53 1.20 -6.05
C PRO A 157 -3.89 -0.03 -5.40
N LYS A 158 -2.69 -0.42 -5.85
CA LYS A 158 -1.93 -1.57 -5.33
C LYS A 158 -0.44 -1.24 -5.20
N VAL A 159 0.06 -1.20 -3.96
CA VAL A 159 1.47 -1.03 -3.60
C VAL A 159 1.80 -1.99 -2.46
N GLU A 160 2.90 -2.71 -2.58
CA GLU A 160 3.37 -3.57 -1.48
C GLU A 160 4.14 -2.74 -0.44
N SER A 161 4.14 -3.19 0.82
CA SER A 161 4.90 -2.53 1.90
C SER A 161 6.40 -2.37 1.61
N SER A 162 6.95 -3.20 0.72
CA SER A 162 8.35 -3.14 0.28
C SER A 162 8.62 -2.09 -0.81
N GLU A 163 7.56 -1.62 -1.49
CA GLU A 163 7.61 -0.73 -2.66
C GLU A 163 7.38 0.76 -2.30
N VAL A 164 7.06 1.07 -1.05
CA VAL A 164 6.73 2.44 -0.60
C VAL A 164 7.97 3.32 -0.56
N SER A 165 7.85 4.55 -1.09
CA SER A 165 8.89 5.57 -1.01
C SER A 165 9.15 5.95 0.45
N GLY A 166 10.39 5.83 0.90
CA GLY A 166 10.74 5.95 2.31
C GLY A 166 11.36 4.67 2.90
N GLY A 167 11.23 3.54 2.20
CA GLY A 167 11.91 2.28 2.52
C GLY A 167 10.96 1.12 2.83
N LYS A 168 11.54 -0.05 3.14
CA LYS A 168 10.78 -1.27 3.46
C LYS A 168 10.07 -1.13 4.81
N TRP A 169 8.75 -1.02 4.79
CA TRP A 169 7.91 -1.22 5.97
C TRP A 169 7.89 -2.72 6.27
N ARG A 170 8.87 -3.18 7.06
CA ARG A 170 8.87 -4.53 7.62
C ARG A 170 8.17 -4.46 8.97
N ILE A 171 6.95 -4.97 9.03
CA ILE A 171 6.41 -5.39 10.32
C ILE A 171 7.32 -6.52 10.81
N ARG A 172 7.93 -6.31 11.98
CA ARG A 172 8.66 -7.36 12.71
C ARG A 172 7.67 -8.20 13.50
#